data_AF-A0A095DG74-F1
#
_entry.id   AF-A0A095DG74-F1
#
_cell.length_a   1.000
_cell.length_b   1.000
_cell.length_c   1.000
_cell.angle_alpha   90.00
_cell.angle_beta   90.00
_cell.angle_gamma   90.00
#
_symmetry.space_group_name_H-M   'P 1'
#
loop_
_entity.id
_entity.type
_entity.pdbx_description
1 polymer ?
#
loop_
_entity_poly.entity_id
_entity_poly.type
_entity_poly.pdbx_seq_one_letter_code
_entity_poly.pdbx_strand_id
1 'polypeptide(L)'
;MINSIRSVRRAKGLTLEEVGQRCVPPTTAQTIGRLETGTRTLSLGWMNRIAAALGVDAAELVQLPQDTQLTITALLGAEGAQAPTRVEQALTARPGEDMVAVRVTSSIGDYRAGDEIWCRRIEGDWAGVLNRDLLVPRPAGRFFFARLLNVDGEKLHLLPLGTGQRQQVVSNPPWAAVAVRLLRTL
;
A
#
# COMPACT_ATOMS: atom_id res chain seq x y z
N MET A 1 11.49 -11.02 -17.46
CA MET A 1 11.46 -11.18 -16.00
C MET A 1 12.62 -10.36 -15.46
N ILE A 2 12.31 -9.19 -14.90
CA ILE A 2 13.30 -8.29 -14.33
C ILE A 2 13.63 -8.86 -12.95
N ASN A 3 14.89 -9.22 -12.69
CA ASN A 3 15.32 -9.75 -11.39
C ASN A 3 16.26 -8.76 -10.70
N SER A 4 16.19 -8.71 -9.36
CA SER A 4 17.01 -7.83 -8.52
C SER A 4 18.39 -8.43 -8.18
N ILE A 5 18.79 -9.53 -8.83
CA ILE A 5 20.05 -10.22 -8.54
C ILE A 5 21.24 -9.25 -8.65
N ARG A 6 21.25 -8.41 -9.70
CA ARG A 6 22.32 -7.42 -9.91
C ARG A 6 22.37 -6.35 -8.82
N SER A 7 21.20 -5.82 -8.41
CA SER A 7 21.14 -4.76 -7.39
C SER A 7 21.55 -5.30 -6.02
N VAL A 8 21.01 -6.45 -5.63
CA VAL A 8 21.35 -7.12 -4.36
C VAL A 8 22.83 -7.48 -4.30
N ARG A 9 23.39 -8.04 -5.37
CA ARG A 9 24.83 -8.36 -5.42
C ARG A 9 25.70 -7.11 -5.25
N ARG A 10 25.38 -6.02 -5.95
CA ARG A 10 26.11 -4.75 -5.85
C ARG A 10 26.01 -4.15 -4.45
N ALA A 11 24.84 -4.19 -3.82
CA ALA A 11 24.67 -3.73 -2.45
C ALA A 11 25.53 -4.51 -1.44
N LYS A 12 25.77 -5.80 -1.70
CA LYS A 12 26.67 -6.65 -0.91
C LYS A 12 28.15 -6.58 -1.31
N GLY A 13 28.50 -5.75 -2.30
CA GLY A 13 29.88 -5.58 -2.76
C GLY A 13 30.50 -6.83 -3.41
N LEU A 14 29.69 -7.80 -3.86
CA LEU A 14 30.18 -9.06 -4.39
C LEU A 14 30.37 -9.00 -5.93
N THR A 15 31.40 -9.69 -6.42
CA THR A 15 31.64 -9.94 -7.84
C THR A 15 30.78 -11.10 -8.36
N LEU A 16 30.64 -11.22 -9.69
CA LEU A 16 29.93 -12.35 -10.30
C LEU A 16 30.60 -13.69 -9.99
N GLU A 17 31.93 -13.68 -9.87
CA GLU A 17 32.74 -14.86 -9.57
C GLU A 17 32.52 -15.32 -8.13
N GLU A 18 32.55 -14.41 -7.16
CA GLU A 18 32.28 -14.71 -5.76
C GLU A 18 30.87 -15.26 -5.54
N VAL A 19 29.86 -14.70 -6.21
CA VAL A 19 28.49 -15.25 -6.15
C VAL A 19 28.44 -16.64 -6.77
N GLY A 20 29.15 -16.87 -7.88
CA GLY A 20 29.26 -18.18 -8.52
C GLY A 20 29.87 -19.24 -7.59
N GLN A 21 30.93 -18.88 -6.87
CA GLN A 21 31.60 -19.76 -5.90
C GLN A 21 30.73 -20.06 -4.67
N ARG A 22 29.93 -19.09 -4.20
CA ARG A 22 29.02 -19.25 -3.06
C ARG A 22 27.76 -20.07 -3.38
N CYS A 23 27.45 -20.30 -4.66
CA CYS A 23 26.34 -21.14 -5.05
C CYS A 23 26.60 -22.61 -4.69
N VAL A 24 25.52 -23.35 -4.37
CA VAL A 24 25.58 -24.81 -4.17
C VAL A 24 24.63 -25.51 -5.16
N PRO A 25 25.16 -26.31 -6.11
CA PRO A 25 26.59 -26.47 -6.43
C PRO A 25 27.22 -25.18 -7.01
N PRO A 26 28.56 -25.01 -6.93
CA PRO A 26 29.26 -23.85 -7.48
C PRO A 26 28.99 -23.68 -8.97
N THR A 27 28.96 -22.43 -9.43
CA THR A 27 28.72 -22.10 -10.84
C THR A 27 29.65 -21.00 -11.34
N THR A 28 29.59 -20.71 -12.63
CA THR A 28 30.48 -19.75 -13.28
C THR A 28 29.91 -18.33 -13.26
N ALA A 29 30.79 -17.33 -13.22
CA ALA A 29 30.42 -15.92 -13.35
C ALA A 29 29.57 -15.64 -14.60
N GLN A 30 29.82 -16.34 -15.70
CA GLN A 30 29.04 -16.25 -16.94
C GLN A 30 27.59 -16.72 -16.76
N THR A 31 27.35 -17.74 -15.94
CA THR A 31 25.99 -18.21 -15.64
C THR A 31 25.24 -17.21 -14.78
N ILE A 32 25.90 -16.63 -13.76
CA ILE A 32 25.33 -15.54 -12.96
C ILE A 32 25.02 -14.33 -13.84
N GLY A 33 25.93 -13.92 -14.72
CA GLY A 33 25.73 -12.79 -15.65
C GLY A 33 24.55 -12.99 -16.61
N ARG A 34 24.33 -14.22 -17.10
CA ARG A 34 23.15 -14.54 -17.93
C ARG A 34 21.83 -14.48 -17.14
N LEU A 35 21.86 -14.89 -15.87
CA LEU A 35 20.72 -14.75 -14.97
C LEU A 35 20.43 -13.26 -14.71
N GLU A 36 21.44 -12.45 -14.39
CA GLU A 36 21.28 -11.00 -14.17
C GLU A 36 20.76 -10.23 -15.39
N THR A 37 21.14 -10.65 -16.61
CA THR A 37 20.71 -10.00 -17.85
C THR A 37 19.37 -10.52 -18.37
N GLY A 38 18.78 -11.53 -17.70
CA GLY A 38 17.51 -12.12 -18.09
C GLY A 38 17.56 -12.93 -19.39
N THR A 39 18.76 -13.22 -19.91
CA THR A 39 18.97 -14.08 -21.10
C THR A 39 18.76 -15.56 -20.80
N ARG A 40 18.61 -15.92 -19.52
CA ARG A 40 18.18 -17.23 -19.04
C ARG A 40 17.01 -17.07 -18.08
N THR A 41 15.97 -17.88 -18.23
CA THR A 41 14.83 -17.92 -17.30
C THR A 41 15.28 -18.38 -15.91
N LEU A 42 14.98 -17.57 -14.89
CA LEU A 42 15.29 -17.87 -13.50
C LEU A 42 14.23 -18.84 -12.95
N SER A 43 14.56 -20.13 -12.87
CA SER A 43 13.70 -21.10 -12.21
C SER A 43 13.68 -20.89 -10.70
N LEU A 44 12.63 -21.38 -10.01
CA LEU A 44 12.53 -21.31 -8.55
C LEU A 44 13.74 -21.93 -7.84
N GLY A 45 14.26 -23.05 -8.36
CA GLY A 45 15.47 -23.68 -7.82
C GLY A 45 16.72 -22.82 -7.97
N TRP A 46 16.86 -22.09 -9.08
CA TRP A 46 17.96 -21.13 -9.25
C TRP A 46 17.80 -19.90 -8.36
N MET A 47 16.57 -19.42 -8.17
CA MET A 47 16.26 -18.29 -7.30
C MET A 47 16.68 -18.59 -5.85
N ASN A 48 16.25 -19.74 -5.30
CA ASN A 48 16.63 -20.15 -3.95
C ASN A 48 18.16 -20.33 -3.80
N ARG A 49 18.82 -20.85 -4.84
CA ARG A 49 20.28 -21.01 -4.84
C ARG A 49 21.01 -19.66 -4.80
N ILE A 50 20.58 -18.71 -5.63
CA ILE A 50 21.17 -17.37 -5.69
C ILE A 50 20.88 -16.61 -4.37
N ALA A 51 19.67 -16.77 -3.83
CA ALA A 51 19.26 -16.16 -2.56
C ALA A 51 20.16 -16.63 -1.42
N ALA A 52 20.43 -17.94 -1.33
CA ALA A 52 21.36 -18.52 -0.38
C ALA A 52 22.81 -18.01 -0.59
N ALA A 53 23.28 -17.94 -1.84
CA ALA A 53 24.63 -17.45 -2.16
C ALA A 53 24.83 -15.97 -1.80
N LEU A 54 23.76 -15.17 -1.93
CA LEU A 54 23.73 -13.77 -1.55
C LEU A 54 23.37 -13.57 -0.08
N GLY A 55 22.83 -14.56 0.63
CA GLY A 55 22.35 -14.45 2.00
C GLY A 55 21.16 -13.49 2.14
N VAL A 56 20.15 -13.64 1.28
CA VAL A 56 18.89 -12.88 1.27
C VAL A 56 17.71 -13.85 1.15
N ASP A 57 16.49 -13.39 1.43
CA ASP A 57 15.30 -14.18 1.12
C ASP A 57 15.07 -14.26 -0.39
N ALA A 58 14.52 -15.38 -0.88
CA ALA A 58 14.21 -15.56 -2.31
C ALA A 58 13.22 -14.52 -2.84
N ALA A 59 12.31 -14.01 -1.98
CA ALA A 59 11.38 -12.94 -2.31
C ALA A 59 12.10 -11.63 -2.65
N GLU A 60 13.26 -11.35 -2.04
CA GLU A 60 14.07 -10.15 -2.34
C GLU A 60 14.67 -10.16 -3.75
N LEU A 61 14.80 -11.35 -4.37
CA LEU A 61 15.32 -11.53 -5.73
C LEU A 61 14.24 -11.37 -6.82
N VAL A 62 12.97 -11.35 -6.40
CA VAL A 62 11.83 -11.12 -7.29
C VAL A 62 11.55 -9.63 -7.30
N GLN A 63 12.01 -8.96 -8.35
CA GLN A 63 11.46 -7.65 -8.70
C GLN A 63 10.03 -7.89 -9.23
N LEU A 64 9.06 -7.79 -8.32
CA LEU A 64 7.70 -7.46 -8.73
C LEU A 64 7.79 -6.17 -9.56
N PRO A 65 7.02 -5.98 -10.65
CA PRO A 65 7.03 -4.75 -11.47
C PRO A 65 6.60 -3.46 -10.74
N GLN A 66 6.72 -3.42 -9.41
CA GLN A 66 6.11 -2.47 -8.50
C GLN A 66 6.94 -1.21 -8.23
N ASP A 67 8.11 -1.08 -8.84
CA ASP A 67 9.01 0.07 -8.60
C ASP A 67 8.92 1.15 -9.69
N THR A 68 7.88 1.13 -10.53
CA THR A 68 7.57 2.32 -11.34
C THR A 68 6.96 3.38 -10.43
N GLN A 69 7.82 4.08 -9.70
CA GLN A 69 7.43 5.28 -8.96
C GLN A 69 7.16 6.40 -9.96
N LEU A 70 5.96 6.97 -9.90
CA LEU A 70 5.63 8.14 -10.70
C LEU A 70 6.25 9.36 -10.05
N THR A 71 7.05 10.11 -10.80
CA THR A 71 7.49 11.43 -10.37
C THR A 71 6.36 12.44 -10.59
N ILE A 72 6.16 13.34 -9.63
CA ILE A 72 5.20 14.43 -9.75
C ILE A 72 5.77 15.45 -10.74
N THR A 73 5.23 15.49 -11.96
CA THR A 73 5.70 16.40 -13.02
C THR A 73 5.18 17.82 -12.85
N ALA A 74 3.98 17.99 -12.27
CA ALA A 74 3.35 19.29 -12.10
C ALA A 74 2.49 19.35 -10.83
N LEU A 75 2.41 20.53 -10.23
CA LEU A 75 1.48 20.91 -9.17
C LEU A 75 0.35 21.73 -9.79
N LEU A 76 -0.90 21.34 -9.54
CA LEU A 76 -2.09 22.05 -10.02
C LEU A 76 -2.69 22.89 -8.89
N GLY A 77 -2.71 24.21 -9.07
CA GLY A 77 -3.34 25.16 -8.15
C GLY A 77 -4.32 26.09 -8.87
N ALA A 78 -4.78 27.14 -8.19
CA ALA A 78 -5.69 28.13 -8.77
C ALA A 78 -5.12 28.84 -10.02
N GLU A 79 -3.80 29.04 -10.05
CA GLU A 79 -3.08 29.70 -11.16
C GLU A 79 -2.69 28.73 -12.30
N GLY A 80 -3.17 27.49 -12.28
CA GLY A 80 -2.85 26.45 -13.27
C GLY A 80 -1.75 25.49 -12.84
N ALA A 81 -1.17 24.77 -13.82
CA ALA A 81 -0.16 23.74 -13.61
C ALA A 81 1.26 24.31 -13.66
N GLN A 82 2.06 24.05 -12.63
CA GLN A 82 3.43 24.55 -12.50
C GLN A 82 4.39 23.42 -12.12
N ALA A 83 5.68 23.55 -12.47
CA ALA A 83 6.69 22.57 -12.08
C ALA A 83 6.99 22.65 -10.56
N PRO A 84 7.17 21.52 -9.86
CA PRO A 84 7.66 21.52 -8.48
C PRO A 84 9.04 22.15 -8.35
N THR A 85 9.35 22.76 -7.21
CA THR A 85 10.69 23.33 -6.91
C THR A 85 11.74 22.30 -6.55
N ARG A 86 11.32 21.06 -6.27
CA ARG A 86 12.16 19.89 -5.96
C ARG A 86 11.56 18.64 -6.57
N VAL A 87 12.36 17.60 -6.78
CA VAL A 87 11.86 16.30 -7.25
C VAL A 87 10.96 15.69 -6.17
N GLU A 88 9.70 15.41 -6.51
CA GLU A 88 8.73 14.77 -5.63
C GLU A 88 8.19 13.49 -6.26
N GLN A 89 7.97 12.45 -5.45
CA GLN A 89 7.45 11.16 -5.89
C GLN A 89 5.97 11.04 -5.50
N ALA A 90 5.15 10.55 -6.41
CA ALA A 90 3.76 10.23 -6.12
C ALA A 90 3.68 8.99 -5.22
N LEU A 91 2.72 9.00 -4.29
CA LEU A 91 2.47 7.86 -3.44
C LEU A 91 1.91 6.69 -4.27
N THR A 92 2.51 5.50 -4.13
CA THR A 92 1.90 4.27 -4.62
C THR A 92 0.79 3.82 -3.67
N ALA A 93 -0.39 3.55 -4.21
CA ALA A 93 -1.49 2.95 -3.46
C ALA A 93 -1.20 1.47 -3.18
N ARG A 94 -0.67 1.15 -1.99
CA ARG A 94 -0.47 -0.22 -1.50
C ARG A 94 -1.33 -0.44 -0.25
N PRO A 95 -2.22 -1.43 -0.24
CA PRO A 95 -3.03 -1.72 0.94
C PRO A 95 -2.15 -2.31 2.05
N GLY A 96 -2.34 -1.85 3.28
CA GLY A 96 -1.79 -2.48 4.48
C GLY A 96 -2.64 -3.69 4.91
N GLU A 97 -2.09 -4.56 5.75
CA GLU A 97 -2.80 -5.76 6.25
C GLU A 97 -4.03 -5.41 7.11
N ASP A 98 -4.05 -4.22 7.70
CA ASP A 98 -5.11 -3.69 8.57
C ASP A 98 -6.17 -2.88 7.81
N MET A 99 -6.12 -2.88 6.47
CA MET A 99 -7.03 -2.09 5.64
C MET A 99 -8.29 -2.84 5.23
N VAL A 100 -9.40 -2.10 5.16
CA VAL A 100 -10.68 -2.53 4.59
C VAL A 100 -11.12 -1.51 3.54
N ALA A 101 -11.82 -1.97 2.50
CA ALA A 101 -12.28 -1.12 1.41
C ALA A 101 -13.80 -0.94 1.43
N VAL A 102 -14.26 0.26 1.08
CA VAL A 102 -15.67 0.61 0.89
C VAL A 102 -15.85 1.11 -0.54
N ARG A 103 -16.78 0.49 -1.28
CA ARG A 103 -17.17 0.97 -2.61
C ARG A 103 -18.39 1.86 -2.50
N VAL A 104 -18.30 3.04 -3.10
CA VAL A 104 -19.39 4.03 -3.12
C VAL A 104 -20.28 3.74 -4.32
N THR A 105 -21.53 3.32 -4.07
CA THR A 105 -22.50 3.00 -5.13
C THR A 105 -23.40 4.17 -5.50
N SER A 106 -23.45 5.21 -4.66
CA SER A 106 -24.23 6.42 -4.88
C SER A 106 -23.52 7.60 -4.23
N SER A 107 -23.45 8.73 -4.93
CA SER A 107 -22.73 9.92 -4.46
C SER A 107 -23.33 10.44 -3.15
N ILE A 108 -22.47 10.72 -2.17
CA ILE A 108 -22.85 11.19 -0.84
C ILE A 108 -21.71 11.99 -0.21
N GLY A 109 -22.02 13.16 0.36
CA GLY A 109 -21.01 14.08 0.88
C GLY A 109 -19.96 14.40 -0.19
N ASP A 110 -18.69 14.21 0.16
CA ASP A 110 -17.54 14.44 -0.74
C ASP A 110 -17.24 13.25 -1.69
N TYR A 111 -17.93 12.12 -1.48
CA TYR A 111 -17.71 10.88 -2.21
C TYR A 111 -18.65 10.75 -3.42
N ARG A 112 -18.14 10.23 -4.52
CA ARG A 112 -18.85 10.04 -5.79
C ARG A 112 -19.07 8.57 -6.07
N ALA A 113 -20.14 8.25 -6.79
CA ALA A 113 -20.40 6.89 -7.24
C ALA A 113 -19.20 6.36 -8.06
N GLY A 114 -18.74 5.15 -7.73
CA GLY A 114 -17.55 4.53 -8.30
C GLY A 114 -16.28 4.70 -7.46
N ASP A 115 -16.29 5.58 -6.47
CA ASP A 115 -15.15 5.73 -5.56
C ASP A 115 -14.87 4.45 -4.76
N GLU A 116 -13.59 4.19 -4.52
CA GLU A 116 -13.12 3.22 -3.53
C GLU A 116 -12.44 3.95 -2.37
N ILE A 117 -12.98 3.79 -1.17
CA ILE A 117 -12.46 4.37 0.06
C ILE A 117 -11.71 3.29 0.82
N TRP A 118 -10.41 3.50 1.03
CA TRP A 118 -9.61 2.61 1.88
C TRP A 118 -9.62 3.15 3.30
N CYS A 119 -9.99 2.28 4.22
CA CYS A 119 -10.06 2.55 5.63
C CYS A 119 -9.03 1.72 6.38
N ARG A 120 -8.35 2.33 7.35
CA ARG A 120 -7.39 1.64 8.23
C ARG A 120 -8.07 1.30 9.54
N ARG A 121 -7.96 0.05 10.02
CA ARG A 121 -8.48 -0.34 11.35
C ARG A 121 -7.82 0.47 12.47
N ILE A 122 -8.57 0.69 13.54
CA ILE A 122 -8.17 1.52 14.67
C ILE A 122 -8.27 0.68 15.95
N GLU A 123 -7.23 0.78 16.77
CA GLU A 123 -7.11 0.11 18.06
C GLU A 123 -7.26 1.12 19.20
N GLY A 124 -8.42 1.78 19.29
CA GLY A 124 -8.75 2.64 20.43
C GLY A 124 -8.12 4.04 20.47
N ASP A 125 -7.25 4.42 19.52
CA ASP A 125 -6.84 5.82 19.33
C ASP A 125 -7.98 6.63 18.67
N TRP A 126 -8.98 6.98 19.48
CA TRP A 126 -10.15 7.72 19.02
C TRP A 126 -9.88 9.22 18.89
N ALA A 127 -8.94 9.76 19.66
CA ALA A 127 -8.59 11.18 19.64
C ALA A 127 -7.98 11.57 18.29
N GLY A 128 -7.10 10.73 17.74
CA GLY A 128 -6.47 10.95 16.43
C GLY A 128 -7.44 10.87 15.23
N VAL A 129 -8.68 10.42 15.45
CA VAL A 129 -9.69 10.23 14.40
C VAL A 129 -10.98 11.03 14.62
N LEU A 130 -10.98 11.98 15.56
CA LEU A 130 -12.06 12.95 15.68
C LEU A 130 -12.20 13.76 14.38
N ASN A 131 -13.43 14.04 13.99
CA ASN A 131 -13.82 14.71 12.75
C ASN A 131 -13.39 13.98 11.47
N ARG A 132 -13.08 12.68 11.56
CA ARG A 132 -12.77 11.82 10.41
C ARG A 132 -13.94 10.89 10.11
N ASP A 133 -14.02 10.49 8.85
CA ASP A 133 -15.04 9.56 8.38
C ASP A 133 -14.60 8.11 8.68
N LEU A 134 -15.52 7.33 9.25
CA LEU A 134 -15.26 5.99 9.77
C LEU A 134 -16.26 4.99 9.24
N LEU A 135 -15.79 3.79 9.00
CA LEU A 135 -16.58 2.58 8.87
C LEU A 135 -16.73 1.92 10.24
N VAL A 136 -17.97 1.76 10.69
CA VAL A 136 -18.31 1.15 11.99
C VAL A 136 -19.36 0.04 11.77
N PRO A 137 -19.11 -1.20 12.19
CA PRO A 137 -20.05 -2.30 12.06
C PRO A 137 -21.27 -2.13 12.98
N ARG A 138 -22.38 -2.71 12.55
CA ARG A 138 -23.66 -2.80 13.26
C ARG A 138 -24.16 -4.25 13.23
N PRO A 139 -25.07 -4.61 14.15
CA PRO A 139 -25.69 -5.94 14.14
C PRO A 139 -26.28 -6.31 12.78
N ALA A 140 -26.35 -7.61 12.50
CA ALA A 140 -26.86 -8.18 11.25
C ALA A 140 -26.10 -7.74 9.98
N GLY A 141 -24.77 -7.60 10.07
CA GLY A 141 -23.91 -7.32 8.91
C GLY A 141 -24.07 -5.93 8.31
N ARG A 142 -24.65 -5.00 9.07
CA ARG A 142 -24.84 -3.60 8.64
C ARG A 142 -23.61 -2.78 8.98
N PHE A 143 -23.47 -1.62 8.35
CA PHE A 143 -22.38 -0.69 8.62
C PHE A 143 -22.92 0.75 8.68
N PHE A 144 -22.30 1.57 9.52
CA PHE A 144 -22.31 3.01 9.38
C PHE A 144 -21.03 3.44 8.67
N PHE A 145 -21.18 4.35 7.71
CA PHE A 145 -20.09 5.16 7.21
C PHE A 145 -20.41 6.62 7.52
N ALA A 146 -19.70 7.20 8.48
CA ALA A 146 -20.09 8.45 9.14
C ALA A 146 -18.90 9.16 9.79
N ARG A 147 -19.04 10.47 10.01
CA ARG A 147 -18.02 11.28 10.69
C ARG A 147 -18.10 11.09 12.20
N LEU A 148 -16.99 10.81 12.86
CA LEU A 148 -16.92 10.83 14.33
C LEU A 148 -16.86 12.25 14.84
N LEU A 149 -17.85 12.63 15.66
CA LEU A 149 -17.92 13.95 16.28
C LEU A 149 -17.36 13.94 17.70
N ASN A 150 -17.64 12.88 18.45
CA ASN A 150 -17.25 12.78 19.85
C ASN A 150 -17.16 11.31 20.30
N VAL A 151 -16.44 11.09 21.40
CA VAL A 151 -16.28 9.79 22.06
C VAL A 151 -16.62 10.01 23.54
N ASP A 152 -17.64 9.31 24.03
CA ASP A 152 -18.06 9.35 25.44
C ASP A 152 -17.94 7.94 26.04
N GLY A 153 -16.80 7.67 26.67
CA GLY A 153 -16.43 6.33 27.11
C GLY A 153 -16.40 5.35 25.92
N GLU A 154 -17.27 4.35 25.94
CA GLU A 154 -17.42 3.37 24.86
C GLU A 154 -18.41 3.80 23.75
N LYS A 155 -18.99 5.00 23.85
CA LYS A 155 -19.99 5.50 22.89
C LYS A 155 -19.34 6.39 21.84
N LEU A 156 -19.50 6.00 20.58
CA LEU A 156 -19.13 6.82 19.43
C LEU A 156 -20.32 7.65 18.97
N HIS A 157 -20.13 8.96 18.89
CA HIS A 157 -21.10 9.91 18.35
C HIS A 157 -20.79 10.13 16.87
N LEU A 158 -21.63 9.59 16.00
CA LEU A 158 -21.40 9.53 14.55
C LEU A 158 -22.43 10.38 13.80
N LEU A 159 -21.99 11.19 12.86
CA LEU A 159 -22.85 11.94 11.95
C LEU A 159 -22.81 11.32 10.55
N PRO A 160 -23.93 10.76 10.05
CA PRO A 160 -24.00 10.26 8.68
C PRO A 160 -23.73 11.37 7.67
N LEU A 161 -23.12 11.02 6.53
CA LEU A 161 -22.66 12.00 5.53
C LEU A 161 -23.78 12.68 4.74
N GLY A 162 -25.01 12.19 4.82
CA GLY A 162 -26.15 12.76 4.13
C GLY A 162 -26.59 14.10 4.73
N THR A 163 -27.05 15.01 3.88
CA THR A 163 -27.61 16.29 4.34
C THR A 163 -28.83 16.07 5.25
N GLY A 164 -28.91 16.81 6.35
CA GLY A 164 -30.04 16.76 7.29
C GLY A 164 -30.14 15.48 8.13
N GLN A 165 -29.11 14.62 8.09
CA GLN A 165 -29.08 13.41 8.90
C GLN A 165 -28.85 13.74 10.38
N ARG A 166 -29.48 12.95 11.25
CA ARG A 166 -29.31 13.08 12.70
C ARG A 166 -28.10 12.29 13.17
N GLN A 167 -27.40 12.84 14.17
CA GLN A 167 -26.37 12.13 14.91
C GLN A 167 -26.89 10.79 15.42
N GLN A 168 -26.06 9.76 15.27
CA GLN A 168 -26.28 8.41 15.77
C GLN A 168 -25.26 8.12 16.87
N VAL A 169 -25.64 7.26 17.83
CA VAL A 169 -24.73 6.78 18.87
C VAL A 169 -24.53 5.29 18.68
N VAL A 170 -23.27 4.86 18.62
CA VAL A 170 -22.88 3.45 18.56
C VAL A 170 -22.07 3.13 19.80
N SER A 171 -22.59 2.24 20.64
CA SER A 171 -21.91 1.78 21.85
C SER A 171 -21.07 0.55 21.54
N ASN A 172 -19.81 0.56 22.00
CA ASN A 172 -18.88 -0.57 22.00
C ASN A 172 -18.88 -1.38 20.68
N PRO A 173 -18.56 -0.76 19.54
CA PRO A 173 -18.46 -1.49 18.28
C PRO A 173 -17.28 -2.47 18.34
N PRO A 174 -17.40 -3.68 17.77
CA PRO A 174 -16.34 -4.69 17.81
C PRO A 174 -15.04 -4.26 17.10
N TRP A 175 -15.12 -3.30 16.18
CA TRP A 175 -13.98 -2.64 15.55
C TRP A 175 -14.44 -1.34 14.88
N ALA A 176 -13.52 -0.47 14.50
CA ALA A 176 -13.78 0.65 13.59
C ALA A 176 -12.60 0.82 12.62
N ALA A 177 -12.85 1.44 11.47
CA ALA A 177 -11.81 1.77 10.49
C ALA A 177 -11.97 3.20 9.96
N VAL A 178 -10.91 4.00 10.01
CA VAL A 178 -10.92 5.41 9.56
C VAL A 178 -10.57 5.49 8.09
N ALA A 179 -11.29 6.30 7.32
CA ALA A 179 -10.96 6.59 5.93
C ALA A 179 -9.60 7.30 5.83
N VAL A 180 -8.69 6.71 5.06
CA VAL A 180 -7.31 7.19 4.91
C VAL A 180 -6.91 7.45 3.46
N ARG A 181 -7.55 6.80 2.48
CA ARG A 181 -7.29 7.03 1.05
C ARG A 181 -8.59 6.95 0.26
N LEU A 182 -8.67 7.75 -0.79
CA LEU A 182 -9.73 7.74 -1.78
C LEU A 182 -9.12 7.43 -3.14
N LEU A 183 -9.61 6.40 -3.81
CA LEU A 183 -9.28 6.10 -5.20
C LEU A 183 -10.50 6.42 -6.05
N ARG A 184 -10.31 7.33 -7.00
CA ARG A 184 -11.31 7.71 -7.98
C ARG A 184 -10.70 7.58 -9.37
N THR A 185 -11.24 6.66 -10.14
CA THR A 185 -10.96 6.59 -11.58
C THR A 185 -11.73 7.75 -12.24
N LEU A 186 -10.99 8.60 -12.96
CA LEU A 186 -11.52 9.77 -13.66
C LEU A 186 -11.70 9.49 -15.15
#